data_AF-A0A6B3FT51-F1
#
_entry.id   AF-A0A6B3FT51-F1
#
_cell.length_a   1.000
_cell.length_b   1.000
_cell.length_c   1.000
_cell.angle_alpha   90.00
_cell.angle_beta   90.00
_cell.angle_gamma   90.00
#
_symmetry.space_group_name_H-M   'P 1'
#
loop_
_entity.id
_entity.type
_entity.pdbx_description
1 polymer ?
#
loop_
_entity_poly.entity_id
_entity_poly.type
_entity_poly.pdbx_seq_one_letter_code
_entity_poly.pdbx_strand_id
1 'polypeptide(L)' 'GQLPEHQRICRLCIEIKSVAEISALLSIPLGVARILVADLAEAGLVAIHQPGGDEAAGGQPDVTLLERVLSGLR' A
#
# COMPACT_ATOMS: atom_id res chain seq x y z
N GLY A 1 -8.55 -19.75 -7.90
CA GLY A 1 -7.84 -19.50 -9.17
C GLY A 1 -7.24 -18.13 -9.08
N GLN A 2 -5.91 -18.03 -9.09
CA GLN A 2 -5.22 -16.76 -8.89
C GLN A 2 -5.18 -15.99 -10.21
N LEU A 3 -5.67 -14.75 -10.21
CA LEU A 3 -5.69 -13.87 -11.38
C LEU A 3 -4.25 -13.59 -11.87
N PRO A 4 -4.02 -13.43 -13.19
CA PRO A 4 -2.67 -13.20 -13.74
C PRO A 4 -2.00 -11.95 -13.16
N GLU A 5 -2.79 -10.95 -12.76
CA GLU A 5 -2.33 -9.72 -12.11
C GLU A 5 -1.73 -10.00 -10.73
N HIS A 6 -2.34 -10.90 -9.94
CA HIS A 6 -1.86 -11.27 -8.61
C HIS A 6 -0.47 -11.92 -8.68
N GLN A 7 -0.26 -12.83 -9.63
CA GLN A 7 1.05 -13.45 -9.84
C GLN A 7 2.12 -12.45 -10.30
N ARG A 8 1.73 -11.37 -10.97
CA ARG A 8 2.67 -10.36 -11.44
C ARG A 8 3.05 -9.41 -10.31
N ILE A 9 2.10 -9.03 -9.46
CA ILE A 9 2.39 -8.25 -8.24
C ILE A 9 3.30 -9.03 -7.29
N CYS A 10 3.03 -10.31 -7.03
CA CYS A 10 3.92 -11.14 -6.19
C CYS A 10 5.37 -11.18 -6.70
N ARG A 11 5.57 -11.24 -8.04
CA ARG A 11 6.91 -11.19 -8.64
C ARG A 11 7.57 -9.82 -8.50
N LEU A 12 6.80 -8.73 -8.56
CA LEU A 12 7.31 -7.37 -8.38
C LEU A 12 7.69 -7.11 -6.92
N CYS A 13 6.96 -7.69 -5.96
CA CYS A 13 7.20 -7.55 -4.52
C CYS A 13 8.34 -8.43 -3.96
N ILE A 14 9.16 -9.08 -4.82
CA ILE A 14 10.42 -9.73 -4.40
C ILE A 14 11.40 -8.68 -3.84
N GLU A 15 11.35 -7.47 -4.39
CA GLU A 15 12.01 -6.30 -3.86
C GLU A 15 10.96 -5.32 -3.34
N ILE A 16 11.29 -4.55 -2.32
CA ILE A 16 10.41 -3.51 -1.79
C ILE A 16 10.13 -2.49 -2.90
N LYS A 17 8.85 -2.32 -3.25
CA LYS A 17 8.36 -1.36 -4.24
C LYS A 17 7.18 -0.61 -3.69
N SER A 18 7.08 0.67 -4.03
CA SER A 18 5.90 1.47 -3.72
C SER A 18 4.70 1.04 -4.58
N VAL A 19 3.49 1.27 -4.07
CA VAL A 19 2.24 1.01 -4.82
C VAL A 19 2.19 1.81 -6.13
N ALA A 20 2.82 2.99 -6.16
CA ALA A 20 2.95 3.82 -7.36
C ALA A 20 3.84 3.17 -8.43
N GLU A 21 4.96 2.58 -8.03
CA GLU A 21 5.82 1.82 -8.94
C GLU A 21 5.10 0.58 -9.49
N ILE A 22 4.36 -0.15 -8.64
CA ILE A 22 3.56 -1.30 -9.08
C ILE A 22 2.52 -0.87 -10.12
N SER A 23 1.81 0.24 -9.88
CA SER A 23 0.85 0.83 -10.82
C SER A 23 1.49 1.19 -12.16
N ALA A 24 2.68 1.81 -12.14
CA ALA A 24 3.42 2.16 -13.34
C ALA A 24 3.89 0.91 -14.12
N LEU A 25 4.46 -0.08 -13.42
CA LEU A 25 4.99 -1.31 -14.02
C LEU A 25 3.90 -2.21 -14.62
N LEU A 26 2.71 -2.18 -14.03
CA LEU A 26 1.54 -2.90 -14.54
C LEU A 26 0.72 -2.06 -15.53
N SER A 27 1.04 -0.78 -15.70
CA SER A 27 0.28 0.16 -16.54
C SER A 27 -1.21 0.21 -16.19
N ILE A 28 -1.53 0.18 -14.89
CA ILE A 28 -2.90 0.24 -14.36
C ILE A 28 -3.08 1.50 -13.50
N PRO A 29 -4.31 1.99 -13.30
CA PRO A 29 -4.56 3.12 -12.42
C PRO A 29 -4.13 2.85 -10.98
N LEU A 30 -3.59 3.87 -10.30
CA LEU A 30 -3.09 3.75 -8.93
C LEU A 30 -4.15 3.23 -7.94
N GLY A 31 -5.42 3.62 -8.12
CA GLY A 31 -6.53 3.12 -7.31
C GLY A 31 -6.73 1.61 -7.45
N VAL A 32 -6.60 1.08 -8.67
CA VAL A 32 -6.72 -0.36 -8.95
C VAL A 32 -5.53 -1.11 -8.35
N ALA A 33 -4.31 -0.60 -8.52
CA ALA A 33 -3.12 -1.19 -7.92
C ALA A 33 -3.22 -1.26 -6.39
N ARG A 34 -3.78 -0.23 -5.74
CA ARG A 34 -3.98 -0.21 -4.28
C ARG A 34 -4.95 -1.30 -3.82
N ILE A 35 -6.05 -1.50 -4.53
CA ILE A 35 -7.03 -2.55 -4.19
C ILE A 35 -6.38 -3.93 -4.35
N LEU A 36 -5.71 -4.19 -5.48
CA LEU A 36 -5.05 -5.48 -5.72
C LEU A 36 -3.93 -5.78 -4.71
N VAL A 37 -3.15 -4.76 -4.31
CA VAL A 37 -2.12 -4.91 -3.28
C VAL A 37 -2.74 -5.17 -1.90
N ALA A 38 -3.86 -4.52 -1.58
CA ALA A 38 -4.58 -4.77 -0.32
C ALA A 38 -5.14 -6.21 -0.28
N ASP A 39 -5.75 -6.68 -1.38
CA ASP A 39 -6.27 -8.06 -1.48
C ASP A 39 -5.15 -9.09 -1.31
N LEU A 40 -3.97 -8.83 -1.89
CA LEU A 40 -2.79 -9.68 -1.75
C LEU A 40 -2.21 -9.65 -0.33
N ALA A 41 -2.28 -8.51 0.35
CA ALA A 41 -1.82 -8.37 1.72
C ALA A 41 -2.76 -9.11 2.69
N GLU A 42 -4.07 -9.00 2.48
CA GLU A 42 -5.09 -9.75 3.23
C GLU A 42 -4.95 -11.27 3.02
N ALA A 43 -4.61 -11.69 1.79
CA ALA A 43 -4.30 -13.08 1.49
C ALA A 43 -2.94 -13.57 2.05
N GLY A 44 -2.17 -12.69 2.70
CA GLY A 44 -0.84 -13.00 3.27
C GLY A 44 0.26 -13.24 2.22
N LEU A 45 0.04 -12.79 0.98
CA LEU A 45 0.97 -13.01 -0.14
C LEU A 45 1.98 -11.88 -0.31
N VAL A 46 1.71 -10.69 0.22
CA VAL A 46 2.62 -9.54 0.22
C VAL A 46 2.57 -8.82 1.57
N ALA A 47 3.69 -8.21 1.98
CA ALA A 47 3.75 -7.37 3.17
C ALA A 47 3.77 -5.89 2.77
N ILE A 48 3.02 -5.06 3.49
CA ILE A 48 3.00 -3.60 3.28
C ILE A 48 3.96 -2.98 4.29
N HIS A 49 5.00 -2.31 3.79
CA HIS A 49 5.93 -1.52 4.60
C HIS A 49 5.56 -0.03 4.50
N GLN A 50 5.27 0.62 5.62
CA GLN A 50 5.06 2.08 5.69
C GLN A 50 6.31 2.75 6.28
N PRO A 51 7.14 3.42 5.45
CA PRO A 51 8.31 4.16 5.94
C PRO A 51 7.82 5.44 6.64
N GLY A 52 7.65 5.35 7.95
CA GLY A 52 7.13 6.44 8.78
C GLY A 52 6.49 5.99 10.09
N GLY A 53 6.19 4.69 10.24
CA GLY A 53 5.69 4.11 11.48
C GLY A 53 6.60 2.99 11.95
N ASP A 54 7.77 3.34 12.50
CA ASP A 54 8.23 2.54 13.65
C ASP A 54 7.19 2.82 14.74
N GLU A 55 6.30 1.85 14.96
CA GLU A 55 5.76 1.38 16.24
C GLU A 55 4.38 0.73 16.00
N ALA A 56 4.27 -0.50 16.51
CA ALA A 56 3.04 -1.27 16.71
C ALA A 56 2.43 -1.99 15.50
N ALA A 57 2.69 -3.30 15.47
CA ALA A 57 1.69 -4.30 15.14
C ALA A 57 0.29 -3.87 15.59
N GLY A 58 -0.63 -3.70 14.64
CA GLY A 58 -2.06 -3.54 14.92
C GLY A 58 -2.61 -2.12 14.80
N GLY A 59 -2.83 -1.68 13.56
CA GLY A 59 -4.10 -1.02 13.20
C GLY A 59 -4.46 0.31 13.87
N GLN A 60 -3.61 1.32 13.83
CA GLN A 60 -4.09 2.70 13.98
C GLN A 60 -3.50 3.64 12.91
N PRO A 61 -4.34 4.32 12.11
CA PRO A 61 -3.86 5.37 11.23
C PRO A 61 -3.36 6.53 12.10
N ASP A 62 -2.18 7.03 11.76
CA ASP A 62 -1.52 8.14 12.43
C ASP A 62 -2.40 9.41 12.36
N VAL A 63 -3.17 9.65 13.42
CA VAL A 63 -4.05 10.82 13.60
C VAL A 63 -3.23 12.11 13.70
N THR A 64 -1.91 12.03 13.80
CA THR A 64 -1.03 13.18 13.96
C THR A 64 -0.87 14.04 12.70
N LEU A 65 -1.28 13.53 11.52
CA LEU A 65 -1.29 14.34 10.28
C LEU A 65 -2.53 15.24 10.14
N LEU A 66 -3.61 14.96 10.88
CA LEU A 66 -4.88 15.71 10.81
C LEU A 66 -4.90 16.97 11.71
N GLU A 67 -4.02 17.07 12.71
CA GLU A 67 -3.99 18.26 13.57
C GLU A 67 -3.33 19.49 12.91
N ARG A 68 -2.51 19.31 11.87
CA ARG A 68 -1.90 20.46 11.17
C ARG A 68 -2.86 21.23 10.28
N VAL A 69 -3.99 20.63 9.88
CA VAL A 69 -5.02 21.33 9.10
C VAL A 69 -5.91 22.20 10.01
N LEU A 70 -6.09 21.81 11.26
CA LEU A 70 -6.99 22.51 12.20
C LEU A 70 -6.37 23.75 12.85
N SER A 71 -5.04 23.86 12.90
CA SER A 71 -4.32 25.08 13.33
C SER A 71 -4.21 26.15 12.23
N GLY A 72 -4.55 25.84 10.99
CA GLY A 72 -4.33 26.73 9.83
C GLY A 72 -5.52 27.61 9.44
N LEU A 73 -6.69 27.42 10.07
CA LEU A 73 -7.89 28.23 9.82
C LEU A 73 -8.12 29.19 10.99
N ARG A 74 -7.31 30.27 11.00
CA ARG A 74 -7.67 31.53 11.64
C ARG A 74 -8.31 32.45 10.62
#